data_AF-A0A848TLK1-F1
#
_entry.id   AF-A0A848TLK1-F1
#
_cell.length_a   1.000
_cell.length_b   1.000
_cell.length_c   1.000
_cell.angle_alpha   90.00
_cell.angle_beta   90.00
_cell.angle_gamma   90.00
#
_symmetry.space_group_name_H-M   'P 1'
#
loop_
_entity.id
_entity.type
_entity.pdbx_description
1 polymer ?
#
loop_
_entity_poly.entity_id
_entity_poly.type
_entity_poly.pdbx_seq_one_letter_code
_entity_poly.pdbx_strand_id
1 'polypeptide(L)'
;KLQVNPALSDLLRVLLKAKSEQLGVAQKLIATSADLDEIAAGLRDGAALRGWRKTAFGNDALRLCEGKLALKADGPNVQVFEIEDS
;
A
#
# COMPACT_ATOMS: atom_id res chain seq x y z
N LYS A 1 18.69 11.38 6.37
CA LYS A 1 17.74 11.82 5.33
C LYS A 1 16.73 10.70 5.14
N LEU A 2 15.44 10.99 5.04
CA LEU A 2 14.46 10.01 4.59
C LEU A 2 14.89 9.56 3.19
N GLN A 3 15.20 8.27 3.02
CA GLN A 3 15.49 7.71 1.70
C GLN A 3 14.20 7.04 1.22
N VAL A 4 13.44 7.77 0.41
CA VAL A 4 12.26 7.21 -0.25
C VAL A 4 12.75 6.22 -1.30
N ASN A 5 12.22 4.99 -1.27
CA ASN A 5 12.44 4.02 -2.33
C ASN A 5 11.37 4.22 -3.42
N PRO A 6 11.71 4.79 -4.59
CA PRO A 6 10.71 5.14 -5.60
C PRO A 6 9.93 3.94 -6.13
N ALA A 7 10.61 2.79 -6.28
CA ALA A 7 9.99 1.56 -6.74
C ALA A 7 8.98 1.02 -5.71
N LEU A 8 9.30 1.10 -4.42
CA LEU A 8 8.37 0.70 -3.37
C LEU A 8 7.17 1.65 -3.29
N SER A 9 7.38 2.97 -3.44
CA SER A 9 6.28 3.94 -3.56
C SER A 9 5.36 3.62 -4.74
N ASP A 10 5.91 3.21 -5.89
CA ASP A 10 5.10 2.81 -7.04
C ASP A 10 4.27 1.55 -6.78
N LEU A 11 4.85 0.54 -6.13
CA LEU A 11 4.09 -0.65 -5.71
C LEU A 11 2.97 -0.30 -4.73
N LEU A 12 3.21 0.61 -3.79
CA LEU A 12 2.18 1.12 -2.88
C LEU A 12 1.07 1.87 -3.61
N ARG A 13 1.38 2.62 -4.68
CA ARG A 13 0.37 3.27 -5.54
C ARG A 13 -0.51 2.24 -6.24
N VAL A 14 0.08 1.16 -6.74
CA VAL A 14 -0.66 0.05 -7.36
C VAL A 14 -1.56 -0.64 -6.34
N LEU A 15 -1.04 -0.93 -5.14
CA LEU A 15 -1.84 -1.49 -4.04
C LEU A 15 -3.00 -0.56 -3.65
N LEU A 16 -2.75 0.75 -3.52
CA LEU A 16 -3.77 1.74 -3.17
C LEU A 16 -4.88 1.78 -4.22
N LYS A 17 -4.54 1.71 -5.50
CA LYS A 17 -5.50 1.62 -6.59
C LYS A 17 -6.38 0.38 -6.45
N ALA A 18 -5.78 -0.80 -6.24
CA ALA A 18 -6.52 -2.05 -6.08
C ALA A 18 -7.50 -2.00 -4.88
N LYS A 19 -7.04 -1.47 -3.73
CA LYS A 19 -7.88 -1.31 -2.53
C LYS A 19 -9.01 -0.31 -2.72
N SER A 20 -8.74 0.80 -3.40
CA SER A 20 -9.73 1.81 -3.75
C SER A 20 -10.85 1.25 -4.61
N GLU A 21 -10.49 0.44 -5.63
CA GLU A 21 -11.46 -0.25 -6.50
C GLU A 21 -12.28 -1.29 -5.72
N GLN A 22 -11.63 -2.10 -4.88
CA GLN A 22 -12.31 -3.11 -4.05
C GLN A 22 -13.31 -2.50 -3.06
N LEU A 23 -12.96 -1.36 -2.45
CA LEU A 23 -13.77 -0.68 -1.44
C LEU A 23 -14.81 0.28 -2.04
N GLY A 24 -14.70 0.61 -3.33
CA GLY A 24 -15.58 1.59 -3.98
C GLY A 24 -15.43 3.03 -3.46
N VAL A 25 -14.26 3.37 -2.91
CA VAL A 25 -13.97 4.71 -2.37
C VAL A 25 -12.77 5.34 -3.07
N ALA A 26 -12.74 6.67 -3.20
CA ALA A 26 -11.63 7.38 -3.84
C ALA A 26 -10.30 7.17 -3.08
N GLN A 27 -9.20 6.96 -3.81
CA GLN A 27 -7.84 6.75 -3.24
C GLN A 27 -7.48 7.78 -2.16
N LYS A 28 -7.74 9.07 -2.41
CA LYS A 28 -7.45 10.17 -1.48
C LYS A 28 -8.14 10.08 -0.11
N LEU A 29 -9.22 9.31 0.01
CA LEU A 29 -9.87 9.07 1.31
C LEU A 29 -9.07 8.04 2.14
N ILE A 30 -8.41 7.11 1.45
CA ILE A 30 -7.59 6.04 2.04
C ILE A 30 -6.18 6.57 2.36
N ALA A 31 -5.46 7.11 1.37
CA ALA A 31 -4.08 7.60 1.51
C ALA A 31 -3.74 8.62 0.41
N THR A 32 -2.73 9.45 0.66
CA THR A 32 -2.15 10.41 -0.29
C THR A 32 -0.80 9.93 -0.81
N SER A 33 -0.29 10.49 -1.91
CA SER A 33 1.07 10.17 -2.40
C SER A 33 2.15 10.39 -1.35
N ALA A 34 2.00 11.42 -0.51
CA ALA A 34 2.91 11.70 0.60
C ALA A 34 2.90 10.55 1.63
N ASP A 35 1.71 10.05 2.01
CA ASP A 35 1.63 8.89 2.91
C ASP A 35 2.37 7.66 2.32
N LEU A 36 2.28 7.44 1.00
CA LEU A 36 2.95 6.30 0.35
C LEU A 36 4.48 6.46 0.38
N ASP A 37 4.98 7.66 0.11
CA ASP A 37 6.42 7.96 0.15
C ASP A 37 6.97 7.87 1.58
N GLU A 38 6.20 8.31 2.58
CA GLU A 38 6.54 8.15 4.01
C GLU A 38 6.62 6.67 4.41
N ILE A 39 5.62 5.87 4.03
CA ILE A 39 5.60 4.42 4.32
C ILE A 39 6.78 3.72 3.63
N ALA A 40 7.03 4.03 2.35
CA ALA A 40 8.14 3.48 1.57
C ALA A 40 9.51 3.86 2.16
N ALA A 41 9.61 5.02 2.81
CA ALA A 41 10.81 5.46 3.51
C ALA A 41 10.93 4.90 4.95
N GLY A 42 10.00 4.06 5.38
CA GLY A 42 10.06 3.38 6.68
C GLY A 42 9.30 4.07 7.81
N LEU A 43 8.57 5.17 7.55
CA LEU A 43 7.77 5.83 8.59
C LEU A 43 6.51 5.03 8.94
N ARG A 44 6.12 5.09 10.21
CA ARG A 44 5.07 4.22 10.80
C ARG A 44 4.00 4.98 11.60
N ASP A 45 4.06 6.31 11.59
CA ASP A 45 3.21 7.21 12.38
C ASP A 45 2.20 8.00 11.53
N GLY A 46 2.24 7.87 10.20
CA GLY A 46 1.38 8.57 9.24
C GLY A 46 -0.11 8.24 9.31
N ALA A 47 -0.94 9.08 8.67
CA ALA A 47 -2.39 9.00 8.78
C ALA A 47 -2.98 7.75 8.11
N ALA A 48 -2.35 7.25 7.05
CA ALA A 48 -2.71 6.00 6.39
C ALA A 48 -2.56 4.75 7.30
N LEU A 49 -1.82 4.86 8.41
CA LEU A 49 -1.57 3.77 9.35
C LEU A 49 -2.42 3.85 10.62
N ARG A 50 -3.49 4.66 10.62
CA ARG A 50 -4.39 4.84 11.76
C ARG A 50 -5.85 4.59 11.40
N GLY A 51 -6.63 4.17 12.41
CA GLY A 51 -8.08 3.98 12.30
C GLY A 51 -8.49 3.11 11.11
N TRP A 52 -9.55 3.52 10.43
CA TRP A 52 -10.10 2.76 9.29
C TRP A 52 -9.15 2.70 8.08
N ARG A 53 -8.26 3.69 7.91
CA ARG A 53 -7.27 3.69 6.82
C ARG A 53 -6.22 2.59 7.01
N LYS A 54 -5.87 2.32 8.28
CA LYS A 54 -4.99 1.19 8.64
C LYS A 54 -5.59 -0.13 8.17
N THR A 55 -6.86 -0.36 8.43
CA THR A 55 -7.55 -1.60 8.04
C THR A 55 -7.84 -1.65 6.54
N ALA A 56 -8.12 -0.52 5.89
CA ALA A 56 -8.41 -0.44 4.46
C ALA A 56 -7.17 -0.63 3.58
N PHE A 57 -6.01 -0.18 4.04
CA PHE A 57 -4.77 -0.13 3.25
C PHE A 57 -3.52 -0.29 4.08
N GLY A 58 -3.41 0.40 5.22
CA GLY A 58 -2.16 0.50 5.97
C GLY A 58 -1.53 -0.83 6.37
N ASN A 59 -2.33 -1.81 6.81
CA ASN A 59 -1.84 -3.14 7.16
C ASN A 59 -1.20 -3.84 5.95
N ASP A 60 -1.84 -3.80 4.79
CA ASP A 60 -1.33 -4.41 3.57
C ASP A 60 -0.13 -3.64 3.01
N ALA A 61 -0.12 -2.31 3.13
CA ALA A 61 1.02 -1.49 2.76
C ALA A 61 2.28 -1.90 3.54
N LEU A 62 2.15 -2.11 4.85
CA LEU A 62 3.25 -2.58 5.69
C LEU A 62 3.70 -3.99 5.32
N ARG A 63 2.76 -4.91 5.12
CA ARG A 63 3.07 -6.29 4.70
C ARG A 63 3.75 -6.33 3.33
N LEU A 64 3.36 -5.46 2.39
CA LEU A 64 4.02 -5.32 1.09
C LEU A 64 5.46 -4.80 1.24
N CYS A 65 5.68 -3.79 2.09
CA CYS A 65 7.03 -3.31 2.41
C CYS A 65 7.91 -4.38 3.07
N GLU A 66 7.30 -5.32 3.79
CA GLU A 66 7.98 -6.46 4.42
C GLU A 66 8.18 -7.66 3.50
N GLY A 67 7.73 -7.59 2.23
CA GLY A 67 7.82 -8.71 1.29
C GLY A 67 6.85 -9.86 1.57
N LYS A 68 5.79 -9.63 2.37
CA LYS A 68 4.78 -10.64 2.76
C LYS A 68 3.51 -10.58 1.92
N LEU A 69 3.47 -9.69 0.95
CA LEU A 69 2.39 -9.54 -0.02
C LEU A 69 2.99 -9.39 -1.41
N ALA A 70 2.32 -9.98 -2.39
CA ALA A 70 2.61 -9.79 -3.79
C ALA A 70 1.40 -9.22 -4.54
N LEU A 71 1.71 -8.51 -5.62
CA LEU A 71 0.75 -7.94 -6.55
C LEU A 71 0.83 -8.73 -7.85
N LYS A 72 -0.30 -9.28 -8.31
CA LYS A 72 -0.43 -9.96 -9.59
C LYS A 72 -1.33 -9.14 -10.50
N ALA A 73 -0.84 -8.83 -11.69
CA ALA A 73 -1.69 -8.31 -12.75
C ALA A 73 -2.59 -9.42 -13.29
N ASP A 74 -3.88 -9.14 -13.41
CA ASP A 74 -4.90 -10.01 -13.98
C ASP A 74 -5.80 -9.20 -14.92
N GLY A 75 -5.42 -9.17 -16.20
CA GLY A 75 -6.01 -8.26 -17.17
C GLY A 75 -5.88 -6.80 -16.73
N PRO A 76 -7.00 -6.03 -16.64
CA PRO A 76 -6.97 -4.64 -16.15
C PRO A 76 -6.91 -4.52 -14.62
N ASN A 77 -7.06 -5.63 -13.89
CA ASN A 77 -7.17 -5.65 -12.44
C ASN A 77 -5.84 -6.03 -11.77
N VAL A 78 -5.72 -5.70 -10.48
CA VAL A 78 -4.62 -6.15 -9.64
C VAL A 78 -5.17 -6.99 -8.50
N GLN A 79 -4.67 -8.22 -8.39
CA GLN A 79 -4.94 -9.10 -7.27
C GLN A 79 -3.79 -9.04 -6.26
N VAL A 80 -4.15 -9.11 -4.98
CA VAL A 80 -3.22 -9.08 -3.84
C VAL A 80 -3.24 -10.46 -3.18
N PHE A 81 -2.08 -11.05 -2.95
CA PHE A 81 -1.97 -12.37 -2.32
C PHE A 81 -0.84 -12.40 -1.30
N GLU A 82 -1.03 -13.21 -0.26
CA GLU A 82 -0.03 -13.43 0.77
C GLU A 82 1.12 -14.28 0.24
N ILE A 83 2.34 -13.93 0.65
CA ILE A 83 3.53 -14.73 0.39
C ILE A 83 3.84 -15.47 1.68
N GLU A 84 3.88 -16.79 1.61
CA GLU A 84 4.39 -17.63 2.69
C GLU A 84 5.90 -17.80 2.50
N ASP A 85 6.67 -17.64 3.58
CA ASP A 85 8.10 -17.92 3.58
C ASP A 85 8.30 -19.42 3.30
N SER A 86 8.98 -19.75 2.20
CA SER A 86 9.30 -21.12 1.77
C SER A 86 10.60 -21.63 2.39
#